data_AF-A0A538IET1-F1
#
_entry.id   AF-A0A538IET1-F1
#
_cell.length_a   1.000
_cell.length_b   1.000
_cell.length_c   1.000
_cell.angle_alpha   90.00
_cell.angle_beta   90.00
_cell.angle_gamma   90.00
#
_symmetry.space_group_name_H-M   'P 1'
#
loop_
_entity.id
_entity.type
_entity.pdbx_description
1 polymer ?
#
loop_
_entity_poly.entity_id
_entity_poly.type
_entity_poly.pdbx_seq_one_letter_code
_entity_poly.pdbx_strand_id
1 'polypeptide(L)'
;MVVHLVDGTFELFRHFFSPAAAFDRTAPEELRAVRGVVASILGMLEGGVTHLGVATDHVIESFRNALWPGYKTGEGIDPLLSAQFQPLEDALSALGVVVWPMV
;
A
#
# COMPACT_ATOMS: atom_id res chain seq x y z
N MET A 1 16.76 17.80 8.55
CA MET A 1 15.63 17.47 7.65
C MET A 1 15.65 15.96 7.45
N VAL A 2 14.52 15.28 7.68
CA VAL A 2 14.38 13.82 7.52
C VAL A 2 13.31 13.57 6.47
N VAL A 3 13.61 12.72 5.49
CA VAL A 3 12.67 12.31 4.44
C VAL A 3 12.23 10.88 4.73
N HIS A 4 10.93 10.66 4.82
CA HIS A 4 10.33 9.35 5.03
C HIS A 4 9.88 8.79 3.68
N LEU A 5 10.44 7.65 3.30
CA LEU A 5 10.02 6.91 2.11
C LEU A 5 9.37 5.63 2.59
N VAL A 6 8.08 5.48 2.31
CA VAL A 6 7.28 4.34 2.77
C VAL A 6 7.05 3.40 1.60
N ASP A 7 7.27 2.10 1.83
CA ASP A 7 6.85 1.03 0.93
C ASP A 7 5.36 0.76 1.13
N GLY A 8 4.54 1.38 0.28
CA GLY A 8 3.07 1.29 0.33
C GLY A 8 2.55 -0.10 -0.03
N THR A 9 3.24 -0.84 -0.89
CA THR A 9 2.87 -2.23 -1.21
C THR A 9 3.03 -3.11 0.01
N PHE A 10 4.19 -3.05 0.68
CA PHE A 10 4.40 -3.78 1.93
C PHE A 10 3.37 -3.40 2.99
N GLU A 11 3.10 -2.10 3.16
CA GLU A 11 2.12 -1.61 4.13
C GLU A 11 0.71 -2.13 3.83
N LEU A 12 0.30 -2.17 2.55
CA LEU A 12 -0.98 -2.73 2.13
C LEU A 12 -1.11 -4.20 2.53
N PHE A 13 -0.10 -5.01 2.24
CA PHE A 13 -0.06 -6.42 2.65
C PHE A 13 -0.09 -6.55 4.17
N ARG A 14 0.75 -5.77 4.88
CA ARG A 14 0.84 -5.78 6.34
C ARG A 14 -0.50 -5.50 6.98
N HIS A 15 -1.26 -4.54 6.45
CA HIS A 15 -2.59 -4.23 6.94
C HIS A 15 -3.63 -5.26 6.52
N PHE A 16 -3.62 -5.74 5.28
CA PHE A 16 -4.56 -6.76 4.78
C PHE A 16 -4.52 -8.04 5.62
N PHE A 17 -3.32 -8.54 5.93
CA PHE A 17 -3.14 -9.74 6.75
C PHE A 17 -3.16 -9.48 8.26
N SER A 18 -3.41 -8.23 8.69
CA SER A 18 -3.51 -7.93 10.11
C SER A 18 -4.83 -8.40 10.70
N PRO A 19 -4.85 -8.87 11.97
CA PRO A 19 -6.11 -9.15 12.66
C PRO A 19 -7.05 -7.95 12.71
N ALA A 20 -6.50 -6.73 12.79
CA ALA A 20 -7.29 -5.50 12.83
C ALA A 20 -8.13 -5.31 11.56
N ALA A 21 -7.56 -5.53 10.38
CA ALA A 21 -8.32 -5.46 9.13
C ALA A 21 -9.36 -6.58 9.02
N ALA A 22 -9.05 -7.80 9.49
CA ALA A 22 -10.01 -8.91 9.44
C ALA A 22 -11.30 -8.63 10.25
N PHE A 23 -11.18 -7.87 11.36
CA PHE A 23 -12.31 -7.58 12.27
C PHE A 23 -12.89 -6.16 12.14
N ASP A 24 -12.35 -5.32 11.27
CA ASP A 24 -12.85 -3.95 11.10
C ASP A 24 -14.22 -3.94 10.40
N ARG A 25 -15.28 -3.73 11.18
CA ARG A 25 -16.66 -3.64 10.68
C ARG A 25 -17.08 -2.22 10.28
N THR A 26 -16.19 -1.24 10.42
CA THR A 26 -16.46 0.17 10.13
C THR A 26 -16.14 0.55 8.69
N ALA A 27 -15.43 -0.32 7.96
CA ALA A 27 -15.14 -0.17 6.55
C ALA A 27 -15.58 -1.41 5.74
N PRO A 28 -15.99 -1.24 4.47
CA PRO A 28 -16.17 -2.34 3.53
C PRO A 28 -14.90 -3.20 3.47
N GLU A 29 -15.06 -4.52 3.26
CA GLU A 29 -13.96 -5.49 3.25
C GLU A 29 -12.86 -5.11 2.24
N GLU A 30 -13.31 -4.58 1.11
CA GLU A 30 -12.54 -4.09 -0.03
C GLU A 30 -11.74 -2.83 0.28
N LEU A 31 -11.85 -2.23 1.47
CA LEU A 31 -11.14 -1.00 1.84
C LEU A 31 -10.46 -1.08 3.21
N ARG A 32 -10.51 -2.22 3.91
CA ARG A 32 -10.01 -2.30 5.29
C ARG A 32 -8.50 -2.12 5.38
N ALA A 33 -7.75 -2.68 4.43
CA ALA A 33 -6.30 -2.52 4.41
C ALA A 33 -5.93 -1.08 4.04
N VAL A 34 -6.61 -0.51 3.03
CA VAL A 34 -6.47 0.90 2.62
C VAL A 34 -6.66 1.83 3.81
N ARG A 35 -7.77 1.67 4.56
CA ARG A 35 -8.04 2.47 5.76
C ARG A 35 -6.92 2.36 6.78
N GLY A 36 -6.40 1.15 6.99
CA GLY A 36 -5.28 0.91 7.90
C GLY A 36 -4.01 1.67 7.50
N VAL A 37 -3.62 1.60 6.23
CA VAL A 37 -2.45 2.32 5.72
C VAL A 37 -2.65 3.83 5.83
N VAL A 38 -3.79 4.35 5.37
CA VAL A 38 -4.10 5.80 5.42
C VAL A 38 -4.07 6.31 6.86
N ALA A 39 -4.63 5.58 7.82
CA ALA A 39 -4.57 5.94 9.23
C ALA A 39 -3.13 5.96 9.78
N SER A 40 -2.29 4.99 9.38
CA SER A 40 -0.87 4.96 9.75
C SER A 40 -0.12 6.19 9.22
N ILE A 41 -0.32 6.54 7.95
CA ILE A 41 0.31 7.72 7.33
C ILE A 41 -0.19 9.01 7.96
N LEU A 42 -1.50 9.14 8.22
CA LEU A 42 -2.06 10.28 8.94
C LEU A 42 -1.41 10.44 10.32
N GLY A 43 -1.25 9.34 11.07
CA GLY A 43 -0.58 9.37 12.38
C GLY A 43 0.87 9.83 12.30
N MET A 44 1.61 9.50 11.25
CA MET A 44 2.96 10.04 11.02
C MET A 44 2.94 11.56 10.81
N LEU A 45 2.00 12.06 10.01
CA LEU A 45 1.83 13.50 9.75
C LEU A 45 1.45 14.25 11.03
N GLU A 46 0.49 13.74 11.80
CA GLU A 46 0.10 14.28 13.10
C GLU A 46 1.26 14.26 14.11
N GLY A 47 2.16 13.27 14.00
CA GLY A 47 3.39 13.16 14.77
C GLY A 47 4.50 14.15 14.37
N GLY A 48 4.25 15.03 13.39
CA GLY A 48 5.17 16.09 12.98
C GLY A 48 6.09 15.73 11.82
N VAL A 49 5.84 14.62 11.12
CA VAL A 49 6.55 14.32 9.86
C VAL A 49 6.19 15.37 8.80
N THR A 50 7.22 15.95 8.17
CA THR A 50 7.05 17.06 7.20
C THR A 50 7.41 16.68 5.77
N HIS A 51 8.19 15.62 5.56
CA HIS A 51 8.62 15.18 4.23
C HIS A 51 8.40 13.67 4.13
N LEU A 52 7.30 13.28 3.48
CA LEU A 52 6.88 11.89 3.35
C LEU A 52 6.38 11.62 1.93
N GLY A 53 6.81 10.50 1.36
CA GLY A 53 6.28 9.95 0.12
C GLY A 53 6.07 8.44 0.24
N VAL A 54 5.13 7.92 -0.53
CA VAL A 54 4.77 6.50 -0.53
C VAL A 54 4.98 5.95 -1.94
N ALA A 55 5.76 4.88 -2.06
CA ALA A 55 5.92 4.15 -3.31
C ALA A 55 5.07 2.88 -3.27
N THR A 56 4.32 2.61 -4.32
CA THR A 56 3.54 1.38 -4.51
C THR A 56 4.00 0.71 -5.79
N ASP A 57 4.01 -0.61 -5.81
CA ASP A 57 4.20 -1.45 -7.00
C ASP A 57 2.88 -2.21 -7.23
N HIS A 58 1.96 -1.66 -8.05
CA HIS A 58 0.70 -2.36 -8.37
C HIS A 58 0.86 -3.37 -9.51
N VAL A 59 1.98 -3.32 -10.22
CA VAL A 59 2.45 -4.38 -11.11
C VAL A 59 3.54 -5.18 -10.40
N ILE A 60 3.35 -6.49 -10.28
CA ILE A 60 4.20 -7.37 -9.46
C ILE A 60 5.47 -7.78 -10.20
N GLU A 61 5.35 -7.96 -11.51
CA GLU A 61 6.47 -8.34 -12.36
C GLU A 61 7.42 -7.17 -12.57
N SER A 62 8.69 -7.46 -12.81
CA SER A 62 9.71 -6.44 -13.05
C SER A 62 10.72 -6.92 -14.09
N PHE A 63 11.72 -6.10 -14.40
CA PHE A 63 12.86 -6.51 -15.25
C PHE A 63 13.51 -7.83 -14.81
N ARG A 64 13.39 -8.18 -13.52
CA ARG A 64 13.91 -9.43 -12.94
C ARG A 64 13.26 -10.67 -13.56
N ASN A 65 12.01 -10.59 -14.00
CA ASN A 65 11.30 -11.70 -14.62
C ASN A 65 11.96 -12.10 -15.96
N ALA A 66 12.62 -11.16 -16.65
CA ALA A 66 13.41 -11.45 -17.85
C ALA A 66 14.76 -12.13 -17.55
N LEU A 67 15.29 -11.95 -16.34
CA LEU A 67 16.57 -12.53 -15.91
C LEU A 67 16.38 -13.90 -15.22
N TRP A 68 15.29 -14.04 -14.46
CA TRP A 68 14.97 -15.21 -13.65
C TRP A 68 13.51 -15.61 -13.88
N PRO A 69 13.26 -16.59 -14.77
CA PRO A 69 11.93 -17.14 -14.99
C PRO A 69 11.32 -17.63 -13.67
N GLY A 70 10.10 -17.18 -13.35
CA GLY A 70 9.38 -17.55 -12.13
C GLY A 70 9.61 -16.63 -10.91
N TYR A 71 10.43 -15.58 -11.02
CA TYR A 71 10.57 -14.60 -9.95
C TYR A 71 9.30 -13.75 -9.79
N LYS A 72 8.60 -13.86 -8.66
CA LYS A 72 7.44 -13.02 -8.28
C LYS A 72 6.49 -12.76 -9.47
N THR A 73 5.87 -13.81 -9.97
CA THR A 73 4.92 -13.73 -11.11
C THR A 73 3.59 -13.07 -10.75
N GLY A 74 3.33 -12.86 -9.46
CA GLY A 74 2.02 -12.42 -8.97
C GLY A 74 0.95 -13.50 -8.96
N GLU A 75 1.29 -14.73 -9.37
CA GLU A 75 0.39 -15.87 -9.28
C GLU A 75 0.02 -16.14 -7.81
N GLY A 76 -1.28 -16.33 -7.56
CA GLY A 76 -1.80 -16.62 -6.23
C GLY A 76 -2.03 -15.40 -5.33
N ILE A 77 -1.89 -14.16 -5.84
CA ILE A 77 -2.36 -12.99 -5.09
C ILE A 77 -3.88 -13.07 -4.90
N ASP A 78 -4.32 -12.79 -3.68
CA ASP A 78 -5.72 -12.68 -3.33
C ASP A 78 -6.38 -11.55 -4.15
N PRO A 79 -7.45 -11.84 -4.93
CA PRO A 79 -8.13 -10.81 -5.73
C PRO A 79 -8.63 -9.63 -4.91
N LEU A 80 -9.03 -9.86 -3.64
CA LEU A 80 -9.49 -8.80 -2.75
C LEU A 80 -8.34 -7.89 -2.32
N LEU A 81 -7.14 -8.44 -2.12
CA LEU A 81 -5.93 -7.64 -1.89
C LEU A 81 -5.55 -6.87 -3.16
N SER A 82 -5.57 -7.53 -4.31
CA SER A 82 -5.24 -6.91 -5.60
C SER A 82 -6.16 -5.73 -5.92
N ALA A 83 -7.44 -5.82 -5.55
CA ALA A 83 -8.41 -4.74 -5.78
C ALA A 83 -8.16 -3.49 -4.92
N GLN A 84 -7.29 -3.56 -3.89
CA GLN A 84 -7.02 -2.45 -2.97
C GLN A 84 -5.86 -1.55 -3.38
N PHE A 85 -5.06 -1.92 -4.38
CA PHE A 85 -3.93 -1.10 -4.83
C PHE A 85 -4.37 0.27 -5.35
N GLN A 86 -5.29 0.31 -6.33
CA GLN A 86 -5.76 1.59 -6.88
C GLN A 86 -6.47 2.45 -5.81
N PRO A 87 -7.40 1.90 -4.99
CA PRO A 87 -7.99 2.65 -3.89
C PRO A 87 -6.97 3.19 -2.87
N LEU A 88 -5.86 2.47 -2.63
CA LEU A 88 -4.79 2.95 -1.76
C LEU A 88 -4.08 4.17 -2.36
N GLU A 89 -3.67 4.07 -3.61
CA GLU A 89 -2.97 5.16 -4.33
C GLU A 89 -3.84 6.42 -4.39
N ASP A 90 -5.14 6.25 -4.68
CA ASP A 90 -6.11 7.34 -4.74
C ASP A 90 -6.30 7.98 -3.35
N ALA A 91 -6.43 7.18 -2.29
CA ALA A 91 -6.65 7.69 -0.94
C ALA A 91 -5.42 8.42 -0.38
N LEU A 92 -4.21 7.92 -0.63
CA LEU A 92 -2.96 8.58 -0.24
C LEU A 92 -2.76 9.90 -1.00
N SER A 93 -3.07 9.91 -2.30
CA SER A 93 -3.04 11.12 -3.11
C SER A 93 -4.04 12.16 -2.61
N ALA A 94 -5.26 11.73 -2.25
CA ALA A 94 -6.29 12.61 -1.68
C ALA A 94 -5.90 13.16 -0.30
N LEU A 95 -5.12 12.42 0.49
CA LEU A 95 -4.53 12.90 1.75
C LEU A 95 -3.45 13.99 1.52
N GLY A 96 -3.02 14.20 0.28
CA GLY A 96 -1.98 15.16 -0.08
C GLY A 96 -0.55 14.63 0.01
N VAL A 97 -0.39 13.30 0.10
CA VAL A 97 0.91 12.64 0.11
C VAL A 97 1.43 12.48 -1.32
N VAL A 98 2.74 12.63 -1.53
CA VAL A 98 3.37 12.29 -2.80
C VAL A 98 3.36 10.77 -2.97
N VAL A 99 2.66 10.28 -3.98
CA VAL A 99 2.58 8.85 -4.32
C VAL A 99 3.38 8.57 -5.59
N TRP A 100 4.21 7.53 -5.56
CA TRP A 100 4.88 6.98 -6.74
C TRP A 100 4.27 5.62 -7.08
N PRO A 101 3.24 5.59 -7.95
CA PRO A 101 2.68 4.34 -8.45
C PRO A 101 3.65 3.76 -9.49
N MET A 102 4.39 2.74 -9.09
CA MET A 102 5.33 2.00 -9.91
C MET A 102 4.61 0.90 -10.68
N VAL A 103 5.03 0.79 -11.94
CA VAL A 103 4.60 -0.16 -12.98
C VAL A 103 5.75 -1.09 -13.33
#